data_AF-A0A1S3DBD3-F1
#
_entry.id   AF-A0A1S3DBD3-F1
#
_cell.length_a   1.000
_cell.length_b   1.000
_cell.length_c   1.000
_cell.angle_alpha   90.00
_cell.angle_beta   90.00
_cell.angle_gamma   90.00
#
_symmetry.space_group_name_H-M   'P 1'
#
loop_
_entity.id
_entity.type
_entity.pdbx_description
1 polymer ?
#
loop_
_entity_poly.entity_id
_entity_poly.type
_entity_poly.pdbx_seq_one_letter_code
_entity_poly.pdbx_strand_id
1 'polypeptide(L)'
;QLSSSSGNKYYENPRYFFGRNRWVIYNPDVGLNYDGSMVPAEWYGWLHYKTDYTPCEDPGRPVYKWMAEHTQNMSGSNKEYVPYSTTRDKIQAWTPPSSSGRNKF
;
A
#
# COMPACT_ATOMS: atom_id res chain seq x y z
N GLN A 1 21.23 -10.32 -10.06
CA GLN A 1 19.83 -9.92 -10.33
C GLN A 1 19.02 -10.33 -9.12
N LEU A 2 18.29 -9.39 -8.51
CA LEU A 2 17.49 -9.65 -7.33
C LEU A 2 16.02 -9.44 -7.70
N SER A 3 15.15 -10.38 -7.34
CA SER A 3 13.72 -10.36 -7.62
C SER A 3 12.91 -10.15 -6.35
N SER A 4 11.91 -9.28 -6.40
CA SER A 4 10.92 -9.09 -5.34
C SER A 4 9.73 -10.06 -5.50
N SER A 5 8.97 -10.26 -4.41
CA SER A 5 7.70 -11.00 -4.37
C SER A 5 6.71 -10.58 -5.47
N SER A 6 6.69 -9.30 -5.85
CA SER A 6 5.81 -8.76 -6.90
C SER A 6 6.28 -9.07 -8.34
N GLY A 7 7.41 -9.77 -8.51
CA GLY A 7 8.02 -10.05 -9.82
C GLY A 7 8.92 -8.93 -10.36
N ASN A 8 9.10 -7.84 -9.61
CA ASN A 8 9.98 -6.73 -9.96
C ASN A 8 11.45 -7.15 -9.86
N LYS A 9 12.28 -6.70 -10.81
CA LYS A 9 13.71 -7.01 -10.87
C LYS A 9 14.53 -5.75 -10.64
N TYR A 10 15.52 -5.83 -9.74
CA TYR A 10 16.37 -4.72 -9.35
C TYR A 10 17.78 -4.90 -9.89
N TYR A 11 18.35 -3.78 -10.37
CA TYR A 11 19.65 -3.74 -11.03
C TYR A 11 20.49 -2.60 -10.49
N GLU A 12 21.80 -2.86 -10.41
CA GLU A 12 22.80 -1.87 -10.04
C GLU A 12 23.98 -1.91 -11.01
N ASN A 13 24.47 -0.73 -11.39
CA ASN A 13 25.70 -0.56 -12.14
C ASN A 13 26.50 0.64 -11.59
N PRO A 14 27.54 0.39 -10.78
CA PRO A 14 28.37 1.43 -10.18
C PRO A 14 29.15 2.28 -11.20
N ARG A 15 29.23 1.87 -12.48
CA ARG A 15 29.89 2.67 -13.53
C ARG A 15 29.03 3.83 -13.99
N TYR A 16 27.73 3.81 -13.73
CA TYR A 16 26.84 4.91 -14.07
C TYR A 16 26.88 6.01 -13.02
N PHE A 17 26.50 7.21 -13.45
CA PHE A 17 26.39 8.37 -12.58
C PHE A 17 25.42 8.12 -11.42
N PHE A 18 25.72 8.73 -10.27
CA PHE A 18 24.90 8.66 -9.07
C PHE A 18 23.45 9.09 -9.35
N GLY A 19 22.48 8.31 -8.90
CA GLY A 19 21.05 8.53 -9.20
C GLY A 19 20.56 7.80 -10.46
N ARG A 20 21.44 7.27 -11.31
CA ARG A 20 21.08 6.34 -12.41
C ARG A 20 21.76 4.98 -12.30
N ASN A 21 22.61 4.78 -11.30
CA ASN A 21 23.28 3.52 -11.05
C ASN A 21 22.35 2.44 -10.49
N ARG A 22 21.19 2.78 -9.91
CA ARG A 22 20.19 1.82 -9.42
C ARG A 22 18.87 2.02 -10.17
N TRP A 23 18.26 0.94 -10.64
CA TRP A 23 16.95 0.99 -11.29
C TRP A 23 16.16 -0.30 -11.09
N VAL A 24 14.85 -0.19 -11.30
CA VAL A 24 13.90 -1.31 -11.27
C VAL A 24 13.33 -1.53 -12.65
N ILE A 25 13.16 -2.80 -13.01
CA ILE A 25 12.32 -3.24 -14.13
C ILE A 25 11.11 -3.92 -13.52
N TYR A 26 9.93 -3.34 -13.74
CA TYR A 26 8.67 -3.86 -13.22
C TYR A 26 8.29 -5.20 -13.86
N ASN A 27 7.42 -5.95 -13.18
CA ASN A 27 6.93 -7.22 -13.69
C ASN A 27 6.27 -7.04 -15.09
N PRO A 28 6.67 -7.81 -16.12
CA PRO A 28 6.04 -7.76 -17.44
C PRO A 28 4.53 -8.00 -17.43
N ASP A 29 3.98 -8.72 -16.44
CA ASP A 29 2.54 -8.97 -16.30
C ASP A 29 1.72 -7.68 -16.14
N VAL A 30 2.35 -6.61 -15.64
CA VAL A 30 1.73 -5.29 -15.46
C VAL A 30 1.67 -4.50 -16.78
N GLY A 31 2.50 -4.86 -17.77
CA GLY A 31 2.56 -4.20 -19.06
C GLY A 31 2.89 -2.71 -18.94
N LEU A 32 2.08 -1.86 -19.58
CA LEU A 32 2.25 -0.40 -19.58
C LEU A 32 1.68 0.29 -18.34
N ASN A 33 0.98 -0.42 -17.46
CA ASN A 33 0.35 0.14 -16.27
C ASN A 33 1.28 0.13 -15.05
N TYR A 34 2.60 0.16 -15.27
CA TYR A 34 3.57 0.14 -14.18
C TYR A 34 3.51 1.45 -13.39
N ASP A 35 3.64 1.35 -12.07
CA ASP A 35 3.63 2.52 -11.19
C ASP A 35 4.76 2.45 -10.16
N GLY A 36 5.27 3.62 -9.77
CA GLY A 36 6.29 3.79 -8.74
C GLY A 36 5.90 3.18 -7.40
N SER A 37 4.60 3.16 -7.09
CA SER A 37 4.07 2.59 -5.86
C SER A 37 4.13 1.06 -5.80
N MET A 38 4.48 0.36 -6.88
CA MET A 38 4.63 -1.11 -6.91
C MET A 38 5.95 -1.60 -6.30
N VAL A 39 6.83 -0.69 -5.90
CA VAL A 39 8.07 -1.03 -5.19
C VAL A 39 7.76 -1.25 -3.71
N PRO A 40 8.01 -2.45 -3.15
CA PRO A 40 7.77 -2.70 -1.74
C PRO A 40 8.72 -1.90 -0.85
N ALA A 41 8.31 -1.69 0.40
CA ALA A 41 9.06 -0.91 1.40
C ALA A 41 10.49 -1.44 1.62
N GLU A 42 10.68 -2.75 1.46
CA GLU A 42 11.98 -3.41 1.51
C GLU A 42 12.97 -2.83 0.50
N TRP A 43 12.55 -2.83 -0.76
CA TRP A 43 13.34 -2.36 -1.89
C TRP A 43 13.37 -0.84 -2.04
N TYR A 44 12.35 -0.15 -1.52
CA TYR A 44 12.24 1.31 -1.59
C TYR A 44 13.46 2.02 -1.00
N GLY A 45 13.95 1.56 0.16
CA GLY A 45 15.10 2.16 0.83
C GLY A 45 16.39 2.08 0.00
N TRP A 46 16.67 0.92 -0.59
CA TRP A 46 17.85 0.70 -1.42
C TRP A 46 17.79 1.49 -2.73
N LEU A 47 16.62 1.49 -3.37
CA LEU A 47 16.39 2.19 -4.64
C LEU A 47 16.53 3.72 -4.49
N HIS A 48 16.15 4.27 -3.33
CA HIS A 48 16.22 5.71 -3.03
C HIS A 48 17.44 6.11 -2.21
N TYR A 49 18.50 5.30 -2.19
CA TYR A 49 19.77 5.60 -1.49
C TYR A 49 19.60 5.91 0.01
N LYS A 50 18.57 5.37 0.67
CA LYS A 50 18.42 5.46 2.13
C LYS A 50 19.29 4.45 2.86
N THR A 51 19.59 3.33 2.19
CA THR A 51 20.45 2.26 2.67
C THR A 51 21.20 1.68 1.48
N ASP A 52 22.41 1.19 1.73
CA ASP A 52 23.19 0.45 0.74
C ASP A 52 22.92 -1.05 0.77
N TYR A 53 22.31 -1.54 1.85
CA TYR A 53 21.96 -2.95 1.99
C TYR A 53 20.72 -3.29 1.18
N THR A 54 20.80 -4.36 0.39
CA THR A 54 19.62 -4.94 -0.25
C THR A 54 18.77 -5.68 0.79
N PRO A 55 17.47 -5.94 0.53
CA PRO A 55 16.62 -6.67 1.47
C PRO A 55 17.13 -8.05 1.87
N CYS A 56 17.95 -8.69 1.03
CA CYS A 56 18.56 -9.99 1.33
C CYS A 56 19.78 -9.88 2.26
N GLU A 57 20.43 -8.72 2.29
CA GLU A 57 21.67 -8.46 3.03
C GLU A 57 21.43 -7.73 4.35
N ASP A 58 20.20 -7.31 4.61
CA ASP A 58 19.80 -6.55 5.79
C ASP A 58 19.13 -7.45 6.84
N PRO A 59 19.89 -8.09 7.75
CA PRO A 59 19.34 -8.95 8.80
C PRO A 59 18.60 -8.15 9.88
N GLY A 60 18.66 -6.81 9.85
CA GLY A 60 18.14 -5.94 10.89
C GLY A 60 16.71 -5.45 10.66
N ARG A 61 16.11 -5.74 9.49
CA ARG A 61 14.73 -5.28 9.21
C ARG A 61 13.74 -6.05 10.06
N PRO A 62 13.04 -5.37 10.99
CA PRO A 62 12.07 -6.06 11.82
C PRO A 62 10.87 -6.42 10.97
N VAL A 63 10.45 -7.69 11.01
CA VAL A 63 9.17 -8.15 10.47
C VAL A 63 8.23 -8.40 11.65
N TYR A 64 7.41 -7.40 11.96
CA TYR A 64 6.38 -7.47 12.99
C TYR A 64 5.08 -8.07 12.43
N LYS A 65 4.36 -8.80 13.29
CA LYS A 65 3.09 -9.44 12.96
C LYS A 65 1.97 -8.49 12.53
N TRP A 66 2.07 -7.21 12.88
CA TRP A 66 1.06 -6.19 12.58
C TRP A 66 1.35 -5.44 11.27
N MET A 67 2.49 -5.67 10.62
CA MET A 67 2.78 -5.02 9.35
C MET A 67 1.96 -5.66 8.24
N ALA A 68 1.32 -4.80 7.45
CA ALA A 68 0.57 -5.22 6.29
C ALA A 68 1.50 -5.57 5.13
N GLU A 69 1.07 -6.51 4.31
CA GLU A 69 1.70 -6.81 3.03
C GLU A 69 1.68 -5.59 2.11
N HIS A 70 2.70 -5.48 1.28
CA HIS A 70 2.80 -4.36 0.35
C HIS A 70 1.62 -4.34 -0.62
N THR A 71 0.95 -3.19 -0.69
CA THR A 71 -0.14 -2.94 -1.65
C THR A 71 0.19 -1.67 -2.44
N GLN A 72 0.00 -1.73 -3.75
CA GLN A 72 0.17 -0.58 -4.63
C GLN A 72 -0.84 0.54 -4.33
N ASN A 73 -0.59 1.73 -4.86
CA ASN A 73 -1.52 2.84 -4.76
C ASN A 73 -2.79 2.56 -5.57
N MET A 74 -3.94 2.59 -4.91
CA MET A 74 -5.26 2.34 -5.50
C MET A 74 -6.07 3.62 -5.72
N SER A 75 -5.45 4.80 -5.61
CA SER A 75 -6.10 6.10 -5.85
C SER A 75 -6.72 6.16 -7.25
N GLY A 76 -7.94 6.69 -7.38
CA GLY A 76 -8.64 6.77 -8.67
C GLY A 76 -9.15 5.44 -9.20
N SER A 77 -9.07 4.37 -8.41
CA SER A 77 -9.70 3.08 -8.69
C SER A 77 -10.89 2.84 -7.75
N ASN A 78 -11.70 1.82 -8.02
CA ASN A 78 -12.80 1.40 -7.14
C ASN A 78 -12.35 0.97 -5.73
N LYS A 79 -11.05 0.80 -5.49
CA LYS A 79 -10.45 0.41 -4.21
C LYS A 79 -9.74 1.58 -3.52
N GLU A 80 -10.01 2.82 -3.91
CA GLU A 80 -9.45 3.98 -3.27
C GLU A 80 -9.92 4.12 -1.80
N TYR A 81 -9.10 4.79 -0.99
CA TYR A 81 -9.47 5.06 0.39
C TYR A 81 -10.45 6.22 0.48
N VAL A 82 -11.65 5.94 0.98
CA VAL A 82 -12.68 6.96 1.26
C VAL A 82 -12.81 7.13 2.77
N PRO A 83 -12.54 8.33 3.32
CA PRO A 83 -12.65 8.56 4.75
C PRO A 83 -14.12 8.50 5.19
N TYR A 84 -14.34 7.94 6.38
CA TYR A 84 -15.65 7.87 7.03
C TYR A 84 -15.53 8.23 8.51
N SER A 85 -16.64 8.58 9.16
CA SER A 85 -16.65 8.77 10.61
C SER A 85 -16.38 7.45 11.30
N THR A 86 -15.27 7.36 12.02
CA THR A 86 -14.95 6.21 12.87
C THR A 86 -15.72 6.24 14.19
N THR A 87 -16.47 7.32 14.45
CA THR A 87 -17.26 7.51 15.66
C THR A 87 -18.73 7.18 15.41
N ARG A 88 -19.36 6.58 16.42
CA ARG A 88 -20.82 6.36 16.45
C ARG A 88 -21.54 7.67 16.77
N ASP A 89 -22.82 7.73 16.40
CA ASP A 89 -23.68 8.86 16.76
C ASP A 89 -23.75 9.04 18.28
N LYS A 90 -23.40 10.25 18.73
CA LYS A 90 -23.37 10.59 20.16
C LYS A 90 -24.75 10.71 20.77
N ILE A 91 -25.75 11.06 19.96
CA ILE A 91 -27.12 11.32 20.39
C ILE A 91 -28.01 10.27 19.72
N GLN A 92 -28.76 9.52 20.51
CA GLN A 92 -29.73 8.55 20.02
C GLN A 92 -31.08 9.25 19.84
N ALA A 93 -31.61 9.23 18.62
CA ALA A 93 -32.92 9.82 18.34
C ALA A 93 -34.04 8.97 18.92
N TRP A 94 -35.05 9.62 19.49
CA TRP A 94 -36.27 8.93 19.90
C TRP A 94 -37.01 8.40 18.66
N THR A 95 -37.38 7.12 18.68
CA THR A 95 -38.19 6.50 17.62
C THR A 95 -39.66 6.53 18.01
N PRO A 96 -40.55 7.15 17.22
CA PRO A 96 -41.97 7.23 17.56
C PRO A 96 -42.64 5.86 17.54
N PRO A 97 -43.61 5.61 18.43
CA PRO A 97 -44.43 4.40 18.36
C PRO A 97 -45.27 4.42 17.07
N SER A 98 -45.29 3.29 16.35
CA SER A 98 -46.17 3.10 15.19
C SER A 98 -47.63 3.13 15.62
N SER A 99 -48.46 3.94 14.94
CA SER A 99 -49.88 4.12 15.22
C SER A 99 -50.70 2.90 14.81
N SER A 100 -50.57 1.80 15.56
CA SER A 100 -51.46 0.65 15.45
C SER A 100 -52.62 0.81 16.45
N GLY A 101 -53.82 1.15 15.94
CA GLY A 101 -55.08 1.08 16.68
C GLY A 101 -55.62 2.41 17.20
N ARG A 102 -56.25 3.20 16.31
CA ARG A 102 -57.14 4.29 16.72
C ARG A 102 -58.48 3.69 17.17
N ASN A 103 -58.65 3.41 18.46
CA ASN A 103 -59.95 3.01 19.02
C ASN A 103 -60.95 4.15 18.81
N LYS A 104 -61.99 3.91 17.99
CA LYS A 104 -63.16 4.78 17.89
C LYS A 104 -64.08 4.45 19.07
N PHE A 105 -64.49 5.50 19.78
CA PHE A 105 -65.48 5.48 20.86
C PHE A 105 -66.84 4.94 20.39
#